data_AF-A0A969SVP9-F1
#
_entry.id   AF-A0A969SVP9-F1
#
_cell.length_a   1.000
_cell.length_b   1.000
_cell.length_c   1.000
_cell.angle_alpha   90.00
_cell.angle_beta   90.00
_cell.angle_gamma   90.00
#
_symmetry.space_group_name_H-M   'P 1'
#
loop_
_entity.id
_entity.type
_entity.pdbx_description
1 polymer ?
#
loop_
_entity_poly.entity_id
_entity_poly.type
_entity_poly.pdbx_seq_one_letter_code
_entity_poly.pdbx_strand_id
1 'polypeptide(L)'
;NLARLYQYQGNYSSSEPFFLRSLAILEKVLGKEHPDVAQSLSNLAILSWSQGDITRASDFLTRGLAVEEKNLQLIYAVGSEQRKQNYAQKFTGSTYITVTLALQQPKNPTLAKLAATTLLRRKGRVLDAMTDTVQTLRSQLADNPETRKLFEDWLNVQQQLANLVYRGQGEDKFENYQQQIKQLEAQKERLEEQVSVRSAEFRKEIIPVELADIQTQIPPNAAMVEIVQYQPFNIKGKKPSEQYGKPRYAAVVLRATGEPKWVDLGDAATIDKSVASFRRVLAFAPATSKSNSKVDRGGINPEPADGKALKILHAL
;
A
#
# COMPACT_ATOMS: atom_id res chain seq x y z
N ASN A 1 12.13 -23.60 11.51
CA ASN A 1 12.81 -24.09 10.29
C ASN A 1 12.32 -25.45 9.81
N LEU A 2 12.27 -26.50 10.65
CA LEU A 2 11.81 -27.84 10.25
C LEU A 2 10.38 -27.88 9.67
N ALA A 3 9.44 -27.12 10.25
CA ALA A 3 8.07 -27.00 9.74
C ALA A 3 8.03 -26.53 8.27
N ARG A 4 8.79 -25.48 7.94
CA ARG A 4 8.91 -24.95 6.57
C ARG A 4 9.54 -25.96 5.62
N LEU A 5 10.51 -26.76 6.09
CA LEU A 5 11.11 -27.82 5.28
C LEU A 5 10.08 -28.87 4.87
N TYR A 6 9.30 -29.39 5.82
CA TYR A 6 8.23 -30.34 5.52
C TYR A 6 7.17 -29.75 4.60
N GLN A 7 6.82 -28.47 4.78
CA GLN A 7 5.91 -27.75 3.89
C GLN A 7 6.46 -27.70 2.45
N TYR A 8 7.73 -27.36 2.24
CA TYR A 8 8.34 -27.33 0.90
C TYR A 8 8.43 -28.70 0.24
N GLN A 9 8.52 -29.76 1.04
CA GLN A 9 8.47 -31.15 0.57
C GLN A 9 7.03 -31.62 0.26
N GLY A 10 6.01 -30.81 0.54
CA GLY A 10 4.60 -31.18 0.39
C GLY A 10 4.07 -32.07 1.52
N ASN A 11 4.87 -32.34 2.56
CA ASN A 11 4.45 -33.10 3.72
C ASN A 11 3.76 -32.19 4.75
N TYR A 12 2.56 -31.73 4.39
CA TYR A 12 1.81 -30.75 5.18
C TYR A 12 1.38 -31.29 6.53
N SER A 13 0.98 -32.57 6.60
CA SER A 13 0.58 -33.24 7.85
C SER A 13 1.71 -33.30 8.87
N SER A 14 2.96 -33.49 8.43
CA SER A 14 4.11 -33.44 9.35
C SER A 14 4.53 -32.01 9.70
N SER A 15 4.17 -31.01 8.89
CA SER A 15 4.51 -29.60 9.14
C SER A 15 3.66 -28.96 10.24
N GLU A 16 2.36 -29.25 10.24
CA GLU A 16 1.35 -28.58 11.07
C GLU A 16 1.65 -28.61 12.57
N PRO A 17 2.02 -29.76 13.19
CA PRO A 17 2.29 -29.82 14.62
C PRO A 17 3.45 -28.94 15.05
N PHE A 18 4.46 -28.77 14.19
CA PHE A 18 5.60 -27.89 14.48
C PHE A 18 5.22 -26.42 14.43
N PHE A 19 4.39 -26.00 13.46
CA PHE A 19 3.92 -24.61 13.42
C PHE A 19 2.99 -24.29 14.59
N LEU A 20 2.07 -25.19 14.95
CA LEU A 20 1.20 -25.01 16.12
C LEU A 20 2.00 -24.94 17.43
N ARG A 21 2.98 -25.83 17.62
CA ARG A 21 3.88 -25.78 18.78
C ARG A 21 4.70 -24.49 18.81
N SER A 22 5.20 -24.03 17.66
CA SER A 22 5.91 -22.76 17.55
C SER A 22 5.01 -21.58 17.94
N LEU A 23 3.77 -21.55 17.44
CA LEU A 23 2.80 -20.51 17.78
C LEU A 23 2.56 -20.46 19.29
N ALA A 24 2.30 -21.60 19.92
CA ALA A 24 2.05 -21.67 21.37
C ALA A 24 3.25 -21.18 22.21
N ILE A 25 4.48 -21.51 21.80
CA ILE A 25 5.70 -21.04 22.47
C ILE A 25 5.86 -19.53 22.29
N LEU A 26 5.68 -19.02 21.06
CA LEU A 26 5.82 -17.59 20.77
C LEU A 26 4.76 -16.76 21.52
N GLU A 27 3.50 -17.19 21.54
CA GLU A 27 2.44 -16.53 22.31
C GLU A 27 2.75 -16.51 23.81
N LYS A 28 3.34 -17.59 24.36
CA LYS A 28 3.71 -17.67 25.78
C LYS A 28 4.92 -16.81 26.14
N VAL A 29 5.95 -16.79 25.29
CA VAL A 29 7.25 -16.16 25.60
C VAL A 29 7.26 -14.68 25.22
N LEU A 30 6.70 -14.33 24.07
CA LEU A 30 6.76 -12.98 23.49
C LEU A 30 5.44 -12.22 23.64
N GLY A 31 4.36 -12.92 23.97
CA GLY A 31 3.01 -12.37 23.99
C GLY A 31 2.31 -12.49 22.63
N LYS A 32 0.97 -12.45 22.65
CA LYS A 32 0.11 -12.68 21.47
C LYS A 32 0.24 -11.63 20.37
N GLU A 33 0.74 -10.45 20.70
CA GLU A 33 0.83 -9.31 19.78
C GLU A 33 2.22 -9.19 19.13
N HIS A 34 3.13 -10.12 19.40
CA HIS A 34 4.48 -10.03 18.85
C HIS A 34 4.50 -10.28 17.33
N PRO A 35 5.32 -9.56 16.53
CA PRO A 35 5.43 -9.78 15.08
C PRO A 35 5.73 -11.24 14.68
N ASP A 36 6.51 -11.97 15.47
CA ASP A 36 6.79 -13.40 15.23
C ASP A 36 5.55 -14.30 15.39
N VAL A 37 4.60 -13.91 16.25
CA VAL A 37 3.29 -14.60 16.35
C VAL A 37 2.51 -14.40 15.05
N ALA A 38 2.48 -13.18 14.51
CA ALA A 38 1.86 -12.85 13.24
C ALA A 38 2.47 -13.66 12.07
N GLN A 39 3.81 -13.78 12.05
CA GLN A 39 4.51 -14.59 11.06
C GLN A 39 4.19 -16.09 11.18
N SER A 40 4.08 -16.60 12.41
CA SER A 40 3.69 -18.00 12.66
C SER A 40 2.25 -18.29 12.19
N LEU A 41 1.32 -17.37 12.48
CA LEU A 41 -0.07 -17.42 11.99
C LEU A 41 -0.13 -17.40 10.46
N SER A 42 0.65 -16.53 9.82
CA SER A 42 0.74 -16.50 8.35
C SER A 42 1.24 -17.82 7.75
N ASN A 43 2.20 -18.49 8.41
CA ASN A 43 2.66 -19.81 7.96
C ASN A 43 1.58 -20.88 8.09
N LEU A 44 0.82 -20.89 9.19
CA LEU A 44 -0.31 -21.80 9.39
C LEU A 44 -1.43 -21.55 8.38
N ALA A 45 -1.66 -20.29 8.00
CA ALA A 45 -2.60 -19.96 6.94
C ALA A 45 -2.18 -20.53 5.59
N ILE A 46 -0.92 -20.34 5.20
CA ILE A 46 -0.38 -20.91 3.95
C ILE A 46 -0.48 -22.44 3.98
N LEU A 47 -0.17 -23.07 5.11
CA LEU A 47 -0.26 -24.52 5.26
C LEU A 47 -1.69 -25.02 5.08
N SER A 48 -2.66 -24.37 5.75
CA SER A 48 -4.09 -24.71 5.65
C SER A 48 -4.58 -24.53 4.22
N TRP A 49 -4.18 -23.44 3.56
CA TRP A 49 -4.49 -23.22 2.16
C TRP A 49 -3.87 -24.30 1.26
N SER A 50 -2.65 -24.77 1.58
CA SER A 50 -1.97 -25.82 0.81
C SER A 50 -2.65 -27.18 0.94
N GLN A 51 -3.33 -27.41 2.08
CA GLN A 51 -4.19 -28.57 2.32
C GLN A 51 -5.60 -28.41 1.72
N GLY A 52 -5.94 -27.25 1.13
CA GLY A 52 -7.26 -26.95 0.60
C GLY A 52 -8.27 -26.43 1.63
N ASP A 53 -7.85 -26.22 2.89
CA ASP A 53 -8.70 -25.72 3.96
C ASP A 53 -8.72 -24.19 3.97
N ILE A 54 -9.59 -23.63 3.14
CA ILE A 54 -9.74 -22.19 2.96
C ILE A 54 -10.28 -21.51 4.23
N THR A 55 -11.10 -22.21 5.02
CA THR A 55 -11.67 -21.67 6.25
C THR A 55 -10.57 -21.47 7.30
N ARG A 56 -9.78 -22.51 7.61
CA ARG A 56 -8.65 -22.36 8.54
C ARG A 56 -7.61 -21.37 8.02
N ALA A 57 -7.36 -21.34 6.72
CA ALA A 57 -6.48 -20.34 6.13
C ALA A 57 -6.95 -18.90 6.40
N SER A 58 -8.26 -18.65 6.20
CA SER A 58 -8.88 -17.36 6.48
C SER A 58 -8.80 -16.99 7.96
N ASP A 59 -9.04 -17.93 8.87
CA ASP A 59 -8.98 -17.68 10.32
C ASP A 59 -7.57 -17.31 10.78
N PHE A 60 -6.56 -18.05 10.32
CA PHE A 60 -5.16 -17.76 10.63
C PHE A 60 -4.70 -16.44 10.01
N LEU A 61 -5.09 -16.12 8.77
CA LEU A 61 -4.81 -14.82 8.16
C LEU A 61 -5.45 -13.69 8.97
N THR A 62 -6.72 -13.83 9.34
CA THR A 62 -7.46 -12.81 10.10
C THR A 62 -6.75 -12.52 11.42
N ARG A 63 -6.36 -13.56 12.17
CA ARG A 63 -5.61 -13.40 13.42
C ARG A 63 -4.24 -12.76 13.20
N GLY A 64 -3.49 -13.22 12.19
CA GLY A 64 -2.16 -12.70 11.88
C GLY A 64 -2.20 -11.23 11.49
N LEU A 65 -3.11 -10.86 10.59
CA LEU A 65 -3.32 -9.49 10.14
C LEU A 65 -3.77 -8.57 11.27
N ALA A 66 -4.57 -9.05 12.23
CA ALA A 66 -4.93 -8.27 13.42
C ALA A 66 -3.71 -7.95 14.31
N VAL A 67 -2.79 -8.92 14.47
CA VAL A 67 -1.52 -8.69 15.19
C VAL A 67 -0.64 -7.70 14.45
N GLU A 68 -0.47 -7.86 13.13
CA GLU A 68 0.28 -6.90 12.31
C GLU A 68 -0.32 -5.50 12.39
N GLU A 69 -1.65 -5.42 12.37
CA GLU A 69 -2.40 -4.16 12.46
C GLU A 69 -2.16 -3.44 13.78
N LYS A 70 -2.10 -4.17 14.90
CA LYS A 70 -1.77 -3.60 16.21
C LYS A 70 -0.32 -3.13 16.28
N ASN A 71 0.62 -3.90 15.72
CA ASN A 71 2.02 -3.50 15.63
C ASN A 71 2.21 -2.24 14.77
N LEU A 72 1.50 -2.17 13.65
CA LEU A 72 1.47 -0.99 12.79
C LEU A 72 0.92 0.22 13.54
N GLN A 73 -0.12 0.09 14.36
CA GLN A 73 -0.64 1.19 15.16
C GLN A 73 0.42 1.75 16.12
N LEU A 74 1.16 0.87 16.80
CA LEU A 74 2.23 1.27 17.73
C LEU A 74 3.37 1.99 17.00
N ILE A 75 3.72 1.53 15.80
CA ILE A 75 4.85 2.09 15.05
C ILE A 75 4.46 3.34 14.29
N TYR A 76 3.24 3.42 13.77
CA TYR A 76 2.79 4.62 13.04
C TYR A 76 2.59 5.82 13.95
N ALA A 77 2.46 5.58 15.26
CA ALA A 77 2.59 6.63 16.25
C ALA A 77 3.92 7.38 16.04
N VAL A 78 5.07 6.71 16.15
CA VAL A 78 6.39 7.36 16.19
C VAL A 78 7.23 7.20 14.91
N GLY A 79 8.08 8.18 14.64
CA GLY A 79 9.14 8.13 13.65
C GLY A 79 8.81 8.74 12.29
N SER A 80 9.82 8.79 11.41
CA SER A 80 9.71 9.35 10.06
C SER A 80 8.74 8.57 9.16
N GLU A 81 8.22 9.22 8.11
CA GLU A 81 7.37 8.55 7.12
C GLU A 81 8.11 7.36 6.49
N GLN A 82 9.39 7.55 6.17
CA GLN A 82 10.24 6.50 5.60
C GLN A 82 10.34 5.28 6.52
N ARG A 83 10.49 5.47 7.84
CA ARG A 83 10.51 4.35 8.79
C ARG A 83 9.18 3.62 8.84
N LYS A 84 8.06 4.35 8.83
CA LYS A 84 6.71 3.76 8.79
C LYS A 84 6.52 2.93 7.53
N GLN A 85 6.89 3.48 6.37
CA GLN A 85 6.87 2.77 5.10
C GLN A 85 7.77 1.52 5.11
N ASN A 86 9.03 1.65 5.54
CA ASN A 86 9.97 0.53 5.64
C ASN A 86 9.46 -0.58 6.57
N TYR A 87 8.81 -0.20 7.67
CA TYR A 87 8.21 -1.17 8.57
C TYR A 87 6.98 -1.84 7.95
N ALA A 88 6.08 -1.08 7.33
CA ALA A 88 4.93 -1.63 6.62
C ALA A 88 5.31 -2.56 5.47
N GLN A 89 6.44 -2.28 4.80
CA GLN A 89 6.99 -3.15 3.76
C GLN A 89 7.33 -4.55 4.30
N LYS A 90 7.65 -4.72 5.59
CA LYS A 90 7.90 -6.04 6.19
C LYS A 90 6.69 -6.96 6.13
N PHE A 91 5.49 -6.39 6.07
CA PHE A 91 4.24 -7.14 5.98
C PHE A 91 3.73 -7.29 4.54
N THR A 92 4.48 -6.86 3.53
CA THR A 92 4.03 -6.93 2.14
C THR A 92 3.62 -8.35 1.73
N GLY A 93 4.36 -9.37 2.21
CA GLY A 93 4.06 -10.78 1.96
C GLY A 93 2.66 -11.20 2.41
N SER A 94 2.22 -10.80 3.62
CA SER A 94 0.88 -11.13 4.12
C SER A 94 -0.22 -10.41 3.32
N THR A 95 0.02 -9.18 2.84
CA THR A 95 -0.90 -8.52 1.89
C THR A 95 -0.99 -9.31 0.59
N TYR A 96 0.14 -9.69 0.00
CA TYR A 96 0.17 -10.43 -1.25
C TYR A 96 -0.56 -11.77 -1.14
N ILE A 97 -0.35 -12.50 -0.05
CA ILE A 97 -1.06 -13.75 0.26
C ILE A 97 -2.57 -13.50 0.33
N THR A 98 -3.00 -12.48 1.08
CA THR A 98 -4.41 -12.18 1.32
C THR A 98 -5.12 -11.74 0.03
N VAL A 99 -4.51 -10.85 -0.75
CA VAL A 99 -5.03 -10.41 -2.06
C VAL A 99 -5.07 -11.57 -3.05
N THR A 100 -4.03 -12.41 -3.10
CA THR A 100 -4.00 -13.59 -3.97
C THR A 100 -5.13 -14.55 -3.62
N LEU A 101 -5.32 -14.84 -2.33
CA LEU A 101 -6.35 -15.76 -1.88
C LEU A 101 -7.76 -15.21 -2.17
N ALA A 102 -8.00 -13.91 -1.97
CA ALA A 102 -9.26 -13.27 -2.33
C ALA A 102 -9.56 -13.34 -3.84
N LEU A 103 -8.55 -13.09 -4.68
CA LEU A 103 -8.68 -13.20 -6.14
C LEU A 103 -8.95 -14.64 -6.61
N GLN A 104 -8.37 -15.64 -5.94
CA GLN A 104 -8.61 -17.05 -6.24
C GLN A 104 -9.94 -17.58 -5.68
N GLN A 105 -10.55 -16.87 -4.73
CA GLN A 105 -11.81 -17.22 -4.08
C GLN A 105 -12.87 -16.13 -4.30
N PRO A 106 -13.24 -15.79 -5.54
CA PRO A 106 -14.10 -14.63 -5.85
C PRO A 106 -15.53 -14.74 -5.31
N LYS A 107 -15.94 -15.94 -4.87
CA LYS A 107 -17.26 -16.20 -4.24
C LYS A 107 -17.21 -16.16 -2.71
N ASN A 108 -16.05 -15.91 -2.10
CA ASN A 108 -15.89 -15.87 -0.64
C ASN A 108 -15.89 -14.41 -0.15
N PRO A 109 -17.00 -13.91 0.40
CA PRO A 109 -17.12 -12.51 0.83
C PRO A 109 -16.21 -12.18 2.02
N THR A 110 -15.96 -13.14 2.91
CA THR A 110 -15.06 -12.97 4.06
C THR A 110 -13.64 -12.65 3.60
N LEU A 111 -13.12 -13.39 2.61
CA LEU A 111 -11.79 -13.14 2.05
C LEU A 111 -11.73 -11.82 1.27
N ALA A 112 -12.77 -11.49 0.52
CA ALA A 112 -12.85 -10.23 -0.21
C ALA A 112 -12.81 -9.01 0.74
N LYS A 113 -13.58 -9.08 1.83
CA LYS A 113 -13.56 -8.09 2.93
C LYS A 113 -12.21 -8.03 3.62
N LEU A 114 -11.64 -9.18 4.02
CA LEU A 114 -10.36 -9.22 4.70
C LEU A 114 -9.24 -8.56 3.89
N ALA A 115 -9.15 -8.89 2.59
CA ALA A 115 -8.20 -8.29 1.67
C ALA A 115 -8.43 -6.77 1.52
N ALA A 116 -9.69 -6.35 1.36
CA ALA A 116 -10.04 -4.93 1.21
C ALA A 116 -9.67 -4.13 2.45
N THR A 117 -10.08 -4.61 3.63
CA THR A 117 -9.76 -3.99 4.92
C THR A 117 -8.26 -3.90 5.12
N THR A 118 -7.51 -4.98 4.85
CA THR A 118 -6.05 -4.98 5.02
C THR A 118 -5.37 -3.98 4.10
N LEU A 119 -5.76 -3.92 2.82
CA LEU A 119 -5.21 -2.96 1.87
C LEU A 119 -5.51 -1.52 2.30
N LEU A 120 -6.77 -1.23 2.62
CA LEU A 120 -7.24 0.12 2.90
C LEU A 120 -6.67 0.64 4.22
N ARG A 121 -6.58 -0.17 5.27
CA ARG A 121 -5.95 0.26 6.54
C ARG A 121 -4.47 0.55 6.38
N ARG A 122 -3.74 -0.26 5.60
CA ARG A 122 -2.32 0.00 5.33
C ARG A 122 -2.08 1.29 4.54
N LYS A 123 -2.94 1.59 3.55
CA LYS A 123 -2.86 2.84 2.78
C LYS A 123 -3.34 4.05 3.59
N GLY A 124 -4.51 3.93 4.22
CA GLY A 124 -5.11 4.98 5.04
C GLY A 124 -4.19 5.45 6.16
N ARG A 125 -3.55 4.53 6.89
CA ARG A 125 -2.63 4.90 7.99
C ARG A 125 -1.39 5.65 7.54
N VAL A 126 -0.88 5.39 6.34
CA VAL A 126 0.24 6.19 5.79
C VAL A 126 -0.23 7.63 5.60
N LEU A 127 -1.44 7.82 5.09
CA LEU A 127 -2.04 9.15 4.89
C LEU A 127 -2.41 9.84 6.22
N ASP A 128 -3.00 9.12 7.17
CA ASP A 128 -3.38 9.64 8.48
C ASP A 128 -2.15 10.07 9.28
N ALA A 129 -1.11 9.23 9.33
CA ALA A 129 0.13 9.55 10.02
C ALA A 129 0.82 10.80 9.45
N MET A 130 0.71 11.03 8.14
CA MET A 130 1.21 12.24 7.50
C MET A 130 0.37 13.46 7.89
N THR A 131 -0.96 13.33 7.83
CA THR A 131 -1.91 14.42 8.09
C THR A 131 -1.87 14.87 9.55
N ASP A 132 -1.88 13.92 10.49
CA ASP A 132 -1.83 14.17 11.93
C ASP A 132 -0.55 14.89 12.33
N THR A 133 0.58 14.49 11.75
CA THR A 133 1.88 15.12 12.03
C THR A 133 1.84 16.60 11.63
N VAL A 134 1.35 16.92 10.44
CA VAL A 134 1.27 18.31 9.95
C VAL A 134 0.24 19.15 10.71
N GLN A 135 -0.92 18.59 11.04
CA GLN A 135 -1.98 19.31 11.77
C GLN A 135 -1.59 19.58 13.22
N THR A 136 -1.03 18.57 13.90
CA THR A 136 -0.54 18.70 15.28
C THR A 136 0.53 19.78 15.34
N LEU A 137 1.51 19.73 14.44
CA LEU A 137 2.55 20.74 14.33
C LEU A 137 1.94 22.13 14.20
N ARG A 138 1.07 22.35 13.21
CA ARG A 138 0.42 23.65 12.97
C ARG A 138 -0.34 24.18 14.19
N SER A 139 -1.06 23.31 14.89
CA SER A 139 -1.87 23.71 16.05
C SER A 139 -1.03 24.12 17.26
N GLN A 140 0.20 23.61 17.38
CA GLN A 140 1.10 23.83 18.52
C GLN A 140 2.27 24.78 18.20
N LEU A 141 2.36 25.31 16.97
CA LEU A 141 3.40 26.28 16.59
C LEU A 141 3.39 27.52 17.48
N ALA A 142 2.22 27.93 17.99
CA ALA A 142 2.07 29.13 18.80
C ALA A 142 2.83 29.03 20.13
N ASP A 143 2.79 27.85 20.76
CA ASP A 143 3.16 27.68 22.18
C ASP A 143 4.54 27.01 22.37
N ASN A 144 5.19 26.54 21.29
CA ASN A 144 6.48 25.86 21.38
C ASN A 144 7.49 26.34 20.30
N PRO A 145 8.42 27.26 20.65
CA PRO A 145 9.41 27.81 19.71
C PRO A 145 10.34 26.78 19.07
N GLU A 146 10.71 25.72 19.81
CA GLU A 146 11.59 24.66 19.30
C GLU A 146 10.87 23.81 18.24
N THR A 147 9.61 23.47 18.48
CA THR A 147 8.77 22.74 17.53
C THR A 147 8.48 23.58 16.28
N ARG A 148 8.29 24.89 16.46
CA ARG A 148 8.16 25.84 15.34
C ARG A 148 9.40 25.84 14.45
N LYS A 149 10.58 25.93 15.05
CA LYS A 149 11.85 25.90 14.30
C LYS A 149 12.03 24.59 13.53
N LEU A 150 11.78 23.44 14.16
CA LEU A 150 11.87 22.15 13.48
C LEU A 150 10.92 22.04 12.28
N PHE A 151 9.72 22.59 12.39
CA PHE A 151 8.74 22.61 11.31
C PHE A 151 9.17 23.54 10.16
N GLU A 152 9.69 24.74 10.46
CA GLU A 152 10.25 25.65 9.46
C GLU A 152 11.45 25.03 8.71
N ASP A 153 12.35 24.39 9.45
CA ASP A 153 13.49 23.67 8.88
C ASP A 153 13.02 22.53 7.96
N TRP A 154 11.99 21.77 8.37
CA TRP A 154 11.41 20.71 7.55
C TRP A 154 10.75 21.26 6.27
N LEU A 155 9.97 22.34 6.36
CA LEU A 155 9.37 23.00 5.19
C LEU A 155 10.43 23.51 4.21
N ASN A 156 11.52 24.08 4.72
CA ASN A 156 12.64 24.55 3.89
C ASN A 156 13.29 23.39 3.12
N VAL A 157 13.56 22.26 3.79
CA VAL A 157 14.12 21.07 3.13
C VAL A 157 13.16 20.50 2.07
N GLN A 158 11.86 20.45 2.36
CA GLN A 158 10.84 20.02 1.40
C GLN A 158 10.80 20.93 0.17
N GLN A 159 10.87 22.25 0.36
CA GLN A 159 10.92 23.21 -0.76
C GLN A 159 12.20 23.06 -1.59
N GLN A 160 13.35 22.84 -0.94
CA GLN A 160 14.62 22.58 -1.63
C GLN A 160 14.55 21.30 -2.46
N LEU A 161 14.02 20.21 -1.89
CA LEU A 161 13.79 18.94 -2.61
C LEU A 161 12.84 19.14 -3.78
N ALA A 162 11.69 19.79 -3.59
CA ALA A 162 10.71 20.03 -4.64
C ALA A 162 11.32 20.83 -5.80
N ASN A 163 12.10 21.87 -5.48
CA ASN A 163 12.83 22.65 -6.48
C ASN A 163 13.86 21.78 -7.23
N LEU A 164 14.61 20.93 -6.53
CA LEU A 164 15.63 20.08 -7.12
C LEU A 164 15.01 19.03 -8.06
N VAL A 165 13.93 18.38 -7.61
CA VAL A 165 13.17 17.39 -8.39
C VAL A 165 12.55 18.03 -9.63
N TYR A 166 11.95 19.22 -9.50
CA TYR A 166 11.31 19.90 -10.62
C TYR A 166 12.32 20.48 -11.63
N ARG A 167 13.41 21.09 -11.14
CA ARG A 167 14.52 21.56 -11.97
C ARG A 167 15.20 20.40 -12.70
N GLY A 168 15.25 19.21 -12.08
CA GLY A 168 16.07 18.10 -12.53
C GLY A 168 17.56 18.43 -12.40
N GLN A 169 18.40 17.61 -13.05
CA GLN A 169 19.86 17.77 -12.98
C GLN A 169 20.36 19.15 -13.47
N GLY A 170 19.70 19.76 -14.47
CA GLY A 170 20.19 20.99 -15.10
C GLY A 170 21.63 20.85 -15.61
N GLU A 171 22.48 21.83 -15.30
CA GLU A 171 23.91 21.83 -15.65
C GLU A 171 24.82 21.11 -14.63
N ASP A 172 24.26 20.64 -13.51
CA ASP A 172 25.06 19.98 -12.49
C ASP A 172 25.55 18.60 -12.95
N LYS A 173 26.70 18.15 -12.43
CA LYS A 173 27.12 16.75 -12.60
C LYS A 173 26.09 15.82 -11.97
N PHE A 174 25.81 14.70 -12.62
CA PHE A 174 24.82 13.73 -12.15
C PHE A 174 25.12 13.26 -10.72
N GLU A 175 26.40 13.01 -10.40
CA GLU A 175 26.79 12.59 -9.05
C GLU A 175 26.49 13.67 -8.00
N ASN A 176 26.73 14.95 -8.32
CA ASN A 176 26.46 16.06 -7.41
C ASN A 176 24.96 16.24 -7.18
N TYR A 177 24.17 16.18 -8.25
CA TYR A 177 22.71 16.22 -8.19
C TYR A 177 22.15 15.08 -7.32
N GLN A 178 22.60 13.84 -7.54
CA GLN A 178 22.20 12.68 -6.74
C GLN A 178 22.63 12.80 -5.27
N GLN A 179 23.84 13.32 -5.01
CA GLN A 179 24.30 13.55 -3.64
C GLN A 179 23.46 14.61 -2.93
N GLN A 180 23.09 15.70 -3.61
CA GLN A 180 22.23 16.74 -3.05
C GLN A 180 20.85 16.20 -2.68
N ILE A 181 20.21 15.42 -3.57
CA ILE A 181 18.94 14.74 -3.26
C ILE A 181 19.11 13.89 -2.01
N LYS A 182 20.11 13.01 -2.00
CA LYS A 182 20.32 12.08 -0.89
C LYS A 182 20.59 12.78 0.45
N GLN A 183 21.32 13.89 0.44
CA GLN A 183 21.58 14.69 1.63
C GLN A 183 20.29 15.34 2.15
N LEU A 184 19.51 15.95 1.26
CA LEU A 184 18.24 16.57 1.63
C LEU A 184 17.21 15.54 2.11
N GLU A 185 17.12 14.37 1.49
CA GLU A 185 16.28 13.25 1.94
C GLU A 185 16.67 12.78 3.36
N ALA A 186 17.97 12.62 3.62
CA ALA A 186 18.45 12.24 4.95
C ALA A 186 18.18 13.33 6.00
N GLN A 187 18.28 14.60 5.63
CA GLN A 187 17.94 15.72 6.50
C GLN A 187 16.44 15.77 6.79
N LYS A 188 15.59 15.59 5.76
CA LYS A 188 14.14 15.48 5.86
C LYS A 188 13.75 14.39 6.85
N GLU A 189 14.31 13.19 6.69
CA GLU A 189 14.03 12.05 7.56
C GLU A 189 14.41 12.33 9.03
N ARG A 190 15.57 12.95 9.28
CA ARG A 190 16.01 13.32 10.62
C ARG A 190 15.10 14.36 11.28
N LEU A 191 14.63 15.34 10.52
CA LEU A 191 13.71 16.36 11.01
C LEU A 191 12.34 15.76 11.32
N GLU A 192 11.81 14.91 10.43
CA GLU A 192 10.55 14.18 10.66
C GLU A 192 10.61 13.30 11.92
N GLU A 193 11.75 12.64 12.17
CA GLU A 193 11.94 11.84 13.38
C GLU A 193 11.87 12.71 14.65
N GLN A 194 12.60 13.83 14.68
CA GLN A 194 12.63 14.75 15.82
C GLN A 194 11.25 15.35 16.08
N VAL A 195 10.57 15.75 15.00
CA VAL A 195 9.19 16.21 15.02
C VAL A 195 8.26 15.14 15.60
N SER A 196 8.35 13.90 15.11
CA SER A 196 7.46 12.80 15.51
C SER A 196 7.63 12.38 16.97
N VAL A 197 8.86 12.46 17.50
CA VAL A 197 9.15 12.20 18.92
C VAL A 197 8.50 13.28 19.80
N ARG A 198 8.62 14.55 19.42
CA ARG A 198 8.06 15.67 20.19
C ARG A 198 6.55 15.77 20.07
N SER A 199 5.99 15.48 18.90
CA SER A 199 4.55 15.49 18.68
C SER A 199 3.83 14.28 19.29
N ALA A 200 4.56 13.37 19.94
CA ALA A 200 4.04 12.10 20.42
C ALA A 200 2.96 12.23 21.49
N GLU A 201 3.10 13.21 22.37
CA GLU A 201 2.17 13.50 23.46
C GLU A 201 0.83 14.07 22.99
N PHE A 202 0.75 14.54 21.74
CA PHE A 202 -0.43 15.18 21.17
C PHE A 202 -1.19 14.30 20.17
N ARG A 203 -0.69 13.10 19.87
CA ARG A 203 -1.37 12.19 18.94
C ARG A 203 -2.67 11.72 19.56
N LYS A 204 -3.78 11.97 18.86
CA LYS A 204 -5.06 11.32 19.16
C LYS A 204 -4.92 9.82 18.90
N GLU A 205 -5.67 9.03 19.64
CA GLU A 205 -5.76 7.60 19.40
C GLU A 205 -6.20 7.38 17.95
N ILE A 206 -5.37 6.69 17.16
CA ILE A 206 -5.71 6.36 15.78
C ILE A 206 -6.85 5.36 15.83
N ILE A 207 -8.07 5.84 15.58
CA ILE A 207 -9.26 4.99 15.48
C ILE A 207 -9.08 4.11 14.24
N PRO A 208 -9.18 2.78 14.35
CA PRO A 208 -9.12 1.90 13.18
C PRO A 208 -10.20 2.29 12.17
N VAL A 209 -9.79 2.60 10.93
CA VAL A 209 -10.75 2.83 9.84
C VAL A 209 -11.39 1.48 9.50
N GLU A 210 -12.70 1.37 9.73
CA GLU A 210 -13.46 0.19 9.33
C GLU A 210 -13.95 0.32 7.89
N LEU A 211 -14.06 -0.81 7.20
CA LEU A 211 -14.56 -0.84 5.83
C LEU A 211 -15.97 -0.24 5.74
N ALA A 212 -16.80 -0.47 6.76
CA ALA A 212 -18.14 0.08 6.85
C ALA A 212 -18.13 1.61 6.87
N ASP A 213 -17.20 2.23 7.61
CA ASP A 213 -17.06 3.70 7.67
C ASP A 213 -16.76 4.26 6.28
N ILE A 214 -15.85 3.61 5.55
CA ILE A 214 -15.53 3.99 4.16
C ILE A 214 -16.78 3.86 3.28
N GLN A 215 -17.54 2.76 3.41
CA GLN A 215 -18.76 2.54 2.61
C GLN A 215 -19.82 3.61 2.86
N THR A 216 -19.98 4.10 4.10
CA THR A 216 -20.94 5.18 4.39
C THR A 216 -20.62 6.49 3.66
N GLN A 217 -19.36 6.72 3.30
CA GLN A 217 -18.92 7.91 2.58
C GLN A 217 -19.06 7.78 1.06
N ILE A 218 -19.34 6.59 0.53
CA ILE A 218 -19.50 6.37 -0.92
C ILE A 218 -20.93 6.77 -1.32
N PRO A 219 -21.13 7.70 -2.28
CA PRO A 219 -22.46 8.01 -2.78
C PRO A 219 -23.18 6.77 -3.35
N PRO A 220 -24.51 6.65 -3.24
CA PRO A 220 -25.25 5.47 -3.69
C PRO A 220 -25.02 5.07 -5.16
N ASN A 221 -24.80 6.06 -6.03
CA ASN A 221 -24.55 5.88 -7.47
C ASN A 221 -23.07 5.89 -7.84
N ALA A 222 -22.19 5.76 -6.85
CA ALA A 222 -20.74 5.74 -7.04
C ALA A 222 -20.13 4.42 -6.55
N ALA A 223 -18.89 4.19 -6.95
CA ALA A 223 -18.05 3.16 -6.40
C ALA A 223 -16.64 3.72 -6.19
N MET A 224 -16.04 3.39 -5.06
CA MET A 224 -14.61 3.58 -4.86
C MET A 224 -13.87 2.44 -5.56
N VAL A 225 -12.84 2.79 -6.33
CA VAL A 225 -11.96 1.82 -6.99
C VAL A 225 -10.56 2.05 -6.48
N GLU A 226 -10.02 1.06 -5.76
CA GLU A 226 -8.66 1.12 -5.25
C GLU A 226 -7.78 0.16 -6.05
N ILE A 227 -6.70 0.68 -6.64
CA ILE A 227 -5.75 -0.10 -7.45
C ILE A 227 -4.52 -0.43 -6.61
N VAL A 228 -4.06 -1.67 -6.67
CA VAL A 228 -2.88 -2.15 -5.95
C VAL A 228 -1.98 -2.97 -6.86
N GLN A 229 -0.67 -2.71 -6.78
CA GLN A 229 0.32 -3.64 -7.33
C GLN A 229 0.58 -4.74 -6.30
N TYR A 230 0.54 -6.01 -6.72
CA TYR A 230 0.81 -7.15 -5.86
C TYR A 230 1.63 -8.22 -6.60
N GLN A 231 2.30 -9.09 -5.85
CA GLN A 231 2.89 -10.30 -6.44
C GLN A 231 2.03 -11.52 -6.09
N PRO A 232 1.50 -12.26 -7.08
CA PRO A 232 0.70 -13.44 -6.81
C PRO A 232 1.47 -14.46 -5.98
N PHE A 233 0.90 -14.89 -4.86
CA PHE A 233 1.48 -15.94 -4.05
C PHE A 233 1.27 -17.31 -4.68
N ASN A 234 2.36 -18.02 -4.94
CA ASN A 234 2.35 -19.37 -5.49
C ASN A 234 2.48 -20.39 -4.36
N ILE A 235 1.35 -20.99 -4.02
CA ILE A 235 1.25 -21.99 -2.95
C ILE A 235 2.04 -23.27 -3.20
N LYS A 236 2.35 -23.57 -4.47
CA LYS A 236 3.15 -24.74 -4.87
C LYS A 236 4.65 -24.44 -4.95
N GLY A 237 5.07 -23.21 -4.66
CA GLY A 237 6.48 -22.81 -4.67
C GLY A 237 7.28 -23.56 -3.61
N LYS A 238 8.35 -24.26 -4.02
CA LYS A 238 9.18 -25.10 -3.13
C LYS A 238 10.38 -24.36 -2.55
N LYS A 239 10.68 -23.16 -3.06
CA LYS A 239 11.75 -22.29 -2.58
C LYS A 239 11.31 -20.82 -2.61
N PRO A 240 11.95 -19.92 -1.84
CA PRO A 240 11.53 -18.52 -1.75
C PRO A 240 11.38 -17.80 -3.09
N SER A 241 12.26 -18.08 -4.06
CA SER A 241 12.19 -17.48 -5.40
C SER A 241 11.01 -17.95 -6.26
N GLU A 242 10.32 -19.02 -5.86
CA GLU A 242 9.13 -19.54 -6.55
C GLU A 242 7.83 -19.15 -5.85
N GLN A 243 7.88 -18.59 -4.64
CA GLN A 243 6.70 -18.30 -3.83
C GLN A 243 5.92 -17.07 -4.32
N TYR A 244 6.54 -16.20 -5.11
CA TYR A 244 5.92 -15.00 -5.63
C TYR A 244 6.10 -14.93 -7.14
N GLY A 245 5.00 -14.71 -7.85
CA GLY A 245 4.99 -14.49 -9.29
C GLY A 245 5.50 -13.09 -9.67
N LYS A 246 5.44 -12.82 -10.98
CA LYS A 246 5.69 -11.47 -11.51
C LYS A 246 4.68 -10.47 -10.92
N PRO A 247 5.07 -9.20 -10.68
CA PRO A 247 4.15 -8.17 -10.23
C PRO A 247 2.97 -8.00 -11.18
N ARG A 248 1.78 -7.80 -10.60
CA ARG A 248 0.50 -7.59 -11.29
C ARG A 248 -0.25 -6.44 -10.63
N TYR A 249 -1.21 -5.88 -11.35
CA TYR A 249 -2.18 -4.96 -10.76
C TYR A 249 -3.48 -5.68 -10.44
N ALA A 250 -4.11 -5.32 -9.34
CA ALA A 250 -5.47 -5.68 -9.00
C ALA A 250 -6.27 -4.42 -8.65
N ALA A 251 -7.58 -4.49 -8.79
CA ALA A 251 -8.51 -3.47 -8.30
C ALA A 251 -9.47 -4.10 -7.29
N VAL A 252 -9.78 -3.36 -6.23
CA VAL A 252 -10.94 -3.61 -5.40
C VAL A 252 -11.99 -2.52 -5.65
N VAL A 253 -13.21 -2.97 -5.97
CA VAL A 253 -14.36 -2.10 -6.17
C VAL A 253 -15.24 -2.19 -4.93
N LEU A 254 -15.46 -1.05 -4.29
CA LEU A 254 -16.28 -0.89 -3.10
C LEU A 254 -17.45 0.03 -3.41
N ARG A 255 -18.66 -0.37 -3.03
CA ARG A 255 -19.87 0.45 -3.15
C ARG A 255 -20.39 0.82 -1.77
N ALA A 256 -21.34 1.75 -1.71
CA ALA A 256 -22.02 2.15 -0.48
C ALA A 256 -22.62 0.96 0.31
N THR A 257 -23.01 -0.09 -0.41
CA THR A 257 -23.52 -1.34 0.16
C THR A 257 -22.96 -2.55 -0.58
N GLY A 258 -23.00 -3.71 0.08
CA GLY A 258 -22.55 -4.98 -0.48
C GLY A 258 -21.06 -5.26 -0.27
N GLU A 259 -20.63 -6.38 -0.84
CA GLU A 259 -19.30 -6.94 -0.65
C GLU A 259 -18.26 -6.31 -1.59
N PRO A 260 -17.01 -6.11 -1.16
CA PRO A 260 -15.93 -5.71 -2.04
C PRO A 260 -15.75 -6.71 -3.17
N LYS A 261 -15.48 -6.22 -4.38
CA LYS A 261 -15.20 -7.07 -5.54
C LYS A 261 -13.76 -6.87 -6.01
N TRP A 262 -13.01 -7.96 -6.04
CA TRP A 262 -11.63 -7.97 -6.49
C TRP A 262 -11.53 -8.40 -7.95
N VAL A 263 -10.67 -7.70 -8.70
CA VAL A 263 -10.39 -7.97 -10.10
C VAL A 263 -8.89 -7.93 -10.33
N ASP A 264 -8.33 -8.96 -10.94
CA ASP A 264 -6.96 -8.96 -11.44
C ASP A 264 -6.92 -8.18 -12.76
N LEU A 265 -6.12 -7.11 -12.81
CA LEU A 265 -5.99 -6.22 -13.96
C LEU A 265 -4.90 -6.67 -14.93
N GLY A 266 -4.01 -7.58 -14.52
CA GLY A 266 -2.96 -8.12 -15.38
C GLY A 266 -1.53 -7.75 -14.97
N ASP A 267 -0.60 -8.06 -15.88
CA ASP A 267 0.84 -7.87 -15.69
C ASP A 267 1.23 -6.40 -15.51
N ALA A 268 2.01 -6.12 -14.46
CA ALA A 268 2.38 -4.75 -14.12
C ALA A 268 3.26 -4.11 -15.18
N ALA A 269 4.26 -4.82 -15.71
CA ALA A 269 5.18 -4.26 -16.70
C ALA A 269 4.45 -3.81 -17.98
N THR A 270 3.40 -4.55 -18.37
CA THR A 270 2.54 -4.21 -19.51
C THR A 270 1.75 -2.92 -19.26
N ILE A 271 1.16 -2.81 -18.06
CA ILE A 271 0.38 -1.62 -17.65
C ILE A 271 1.29 -0.41 -17.50
N ASP A 272 2.44 -0.55 -16.83
CA ASP A 272 3.42 0.52 -16.59
C ASP A 272 3.95 1.10 -17.90
N LYS A 273 4.24 0.24 -18.89
CA LYS A 273 4.64 0.69 -20.24
C LYS A 273 3.55 1.52 -20.90
N SER A 274 2.29 1.14 -20.73
CA SER A 274 1.15 1.85 -21.29
C SER A 274 0.95 3.21 -20.60
N VAL A 275 1.04 3.25 -19.27
CA VAL A 275 0.97 4.48 -18.47
C VAL A 275 2.11 5.44 -18.83
N ALA A 276 3.34 4.95 -18.94
CA ALA A 276 4.49 5.75 -19.34
C ALA A 276 4.32 6.35 -20.75
N SER A 277 3.78 5.57 -21.69
CA SER A 277 3.48 6.03 -23.05
C SER A 277 2.41 7.12 -23.04
N PHE A 278 1.33 6.93 -22.28
CA PHE A 278 0.25 7.91 -22.13
C PHE A 278 0.74 9.23 -21.50
N ARG A 279 1.51 9.15 -20.41
CA ARG A 279 2.11 10.33 -19.75
C ARG A 279 3.01 11.11 -20.72
N ARG A 280 3.78 10.43 -21.56
CA ARG A 280 4.61 11.07 -22.58
C ARG A 280 3.76 11.82 -23.61
N VAL A 281 2.66 11.23 -24.09
CA VAL A 281 1.73 11.90 -25.02
C VAL A 281 1.13 13.15 -24.39
N LEU A 282 0.72 13.09 -23.12
CA LEU A 282 0.19 14.26 -22.41
C LEU A 282 1.24 15.37 -22.23
N ALA A 283 2.49 15.01 -21.92
CA ALA A 283 3.57 15.97 -21.71
C ALA A 283 4.04 16.65 -23.00
N PHE A 284 4.00 15.94 -24.12
CA PHE A 284 4.48 16.41 -25.42
C PHE A 284 3.37 16.58 -26.46
N ALA A 285 2.12 16.77 -26.02
CA ALA A 285 1.03 17.08 -26.93
C ALA A 285 1.43 18.31 -27.75
N PRO A 286 1.54 18.19 -29.09
CA PRO A 286 1.95 19.33 -29.91
C PRO A 286 0.91 20.44 -29.71
N ALA A 287 1.39 21.65 -29.45
CA ALA A 287 0.55 22.84 -29.48
C ALA A 287 -0.22 22.80 -30.80
N THR A 288 -1.55 22.65 -30.72
CA THR A 288 -2.40 22.61 -31.90
C THR A 288 -2.12 23.87 -32.70
N SER A 289 -1.46 23.71 -33.84
CA SER A 289 -1.20 24.82 -34.74
C SER A 289 -2.55 25.38 -35.14
N LYS A 290 -2.85 26.60 -34.71
CA LYS A 290 -3.84 27.44 -35.40
C LYS A 290 -3.33 27.61 -36.82
N SER A 291 -3.82 26.78 -37.74
CA SER A 291 -3.66 26.97 -39.16
C SER A 291 -5.04 26.95 -39.80
N ASN A 292 -5.51 28.16 -40.11
CA ASN A 292 -6.58 28.39 -41.06
C ASN A 292 -6.35 27.59 -42.33
N SER A 293 -7.27 26.71 -42.71
CA SER A 293 -7.69 26.62 -44.11
C SER A 293 -9.10 26.04 -44.19
N LYS A 294 -9.92 26.73 -44.96
CA LYS A 294 -11.31 26.42 -45.29
C LYS A 294 -11.33 25.35 -46.40
N VAL A 295 -12.42 24.58 -46.39
CA VAL A 295 -12.98 23.72 -47.48
C VAL A 295 -12.22 22.39 -47.63
N ASP A 296 -12.84 21.22 -47.43
CA ASP A 296 -13.97 20.76 -48.26
C ASP A 296 -15.01 19.90 -47.54
N ARG A 297 -16.27 20.06 -47.98
CA ARG A 297 -17.45 19.32 -47.53
C ARG A 297 -17.64 18.12 -48.45
N GLY A 298 -17.61 16.92 -47.90
CA GLY A 298 -18.00 15.71 -48.61
C GLY A 298 -17.98 14.52 -47.66
N GLY A 299 -19.10 14.31 -46.97
CA GLY A 299 -19.22 13.29 -45.93
C GLY A 299 -19.39 11.88 -46.47
N ILE A 300 -18.96 10.90 -45.68
CA ILE A 300 -19.78 9.73 -45.34
C ILE A 300 -19.59 9.50 -43.83
N ASN A 301 -20.71 9.53 -43.13
CA ASN A 301 -20.91 9.19 -41.72
C ASN A 301 -20.71 7.65 -41.54
N PRO A 302 -20.37 7.18 -40.33
CA PRO A 302 -21.49 6.85 -39.47
C PRO A 302 -21.36 7.43 -38.06
N GLU A 303 -22.55 7.77 -37.56
CA GLU A 303 -22.86 8.32 -36.25
C GLU A 303 -22.48 7.43 -35.05
N PRO A 304 -22.54 8.00 -33.82
CA PRO A 304 -21.83 7.55 -32.63
C PRO A 304 -22.72 6.83 -31.61
N ALA A 305 -22.10 6.21 -30.60
CA ALA A 305 -22.72 6.02 -29.30
C ALA A 305 -21.65 6.07 -28.18
N ASP A 306 -21.72 7.17 -27.43
CA ASP A 306 -21.49 7.31 -25.99
C ASP A 306 -20.13 6.85 -25.42
N GLY A 307 -19.24 7.73 -24.97
CA GLY A 307 -19.52 8.89 -24.12
C GLY A 307 -19.44 8.51 -22.65
N LYS A 308 -18.22 8.48 -22.09
CA LYS A 308 -17.90 9.09 -20.79
C LYS A 308 -16.41 9.02 -20.49
N ALA A 309 -15.83 10.21 -20.49
CA ALA A 309 -14.51 10.49 -19.96
C ALA A 309 -14.41 10.05 -18.49
N LEU A 310 -13.37 9.29 -18.15
CA LEU A 310 -12.83 9.27 -16.79
C LEU A 310 -11.64 10.22 -16.75
N LYS A 311 -11.87 11.42 -16.21
CA LYS A 311 -10.83 12.17 -15.52
C LYS A 311 -10.46 11.39 -14.27
N ILE A 312 -9.27 10.77 -14.26
CA ILE A 312 -8.60 10.43 -13.01
C ILE A 312 -7.30 11.24 -12.99
N LEU A 313 -7.37 12.37 -12.32
CA LEU A 313 -6.23 12.97 -11.64
C LEU A 313 -6.01 12.10 -10.41
N HIS A 314 -4.83 11.52 -10.24
CA HIS A 314 -4.21 11.48 -8.93
C HIS A 314 -2.70 11.31 -9.09
N ALA A 315 -1.99 12.32 -8.60
CA ALA A 315 -0.63 12.19 -8.13
C ALA A 315 -0.67 11.41 -6.82
N LEU A 316 0.13 10.35 -6.76
CA LEU A 316 1.00 9.88 -5.69
C LEU A 316 1.77 8.70 -6.28
#